data_AF-A0A852VYY1-F1
#
_entry.id   AF-A0A852VYY1-F1
#
_cell.length_a   1.000
_cell.length_b   1.000
_cell.length_c   1.000
_cell.angle_alpha   90.00
_cell.angle_beta   90.00
_cell.angle_gamma   90.00
#
_symmetry.space_group_name_H-M   'P 1'
#
loop_
_entity.id
_entity.type
_entity.pdbx_description
1 polymer ?
#
loop_
_entity_poly.entity_id
_entity_poly.type
_entity_poly.pdbx_seq_one_letter_code
_entity_poly.pdbx_strand_id
1 'polypeptide(L)' 'MNTPPIKKIVLWLVTIFLLYAILTSPSDAADMVGTAWEILANGVENIGRFFDSLISR' A
#
# COMPACT_ATOMS: atom_id res chain seq x y z
N MET A 1 2.67 -38.39 -2.25
CA MET A 1 2.39 -37.12 -2.95
C MET A 1 2.93 -35.99 -2.09
N ASN A 2 4.00 -35.30 -2.51
CA ASN A 2 4.40 -34.05 -1.87
C ASN A 2 3.39 -32.99 -2.28
N THR A 3 2.34 -32.83 -1.49
CA THR A 3 1.44 -31.69 -1.64
C THR A 3 2.27 -30.42 -1.49
N PRO A 4 2.16 -29.44 -2.41
CA PRO A 4 2.81 -28.16 -2.22
C PRO A 4 2.38 -27.63 -0.84
N PRO A 5 3.32 -27.11 -0.03
CA PRO A 5 2.96 -26.56 1.26
C PRO A 5 1.85 -25.52 1.05
N ILE A 6 0.77 -25.61 1.83
CA ILE A 6 -0.44 -24.77 1.70
C ILE A 6 -0.08 -23.29 1.50
N LYS A 7 0.98 -22.83 2.18
CA LYS A 7 1.58 -21.50 2.01
C LYS A 7 1.86 -21.11 0.56
N LYS A 8 2.42 -22.01 -0.26
CA LYS A 8 2.70 -21.74 -1.69
C LYS A 8 1.42 -21.60 -2.50
N ILE A 9 0.42 -22.44 -2.23
CA ILE A 9 -0.87 -22.39 -2.94
C ILE A 9 -1.60 -21.08 -2.61
N VAL A 10 -1.67 -20.73 -1.32
CA VAL A 10 -2.28 -19.48 -0.87
C VAL A 10 -1.54 -18.27 -1.44
N LEU A 11 -0.21 -18.28 -1.41
CA LEU A 11 0.59 -17.20 -1.98
C LEU A 11 0.28 -17.02 -3.47
N TRP A 12 0.31 -18.09 -4.25
CA TRP A 12 0.01 -18.04 -5.68
C TRP A 12 -1.42 -17.58 -5.98
N LEU A 13 -2.40 -18.02 -5.19
CA LEU A 13 -3.79 -17.59 -5.32
C LEU A 13 -3.91 -16.09 -5.09
N VAL A 14 -3.32 -15.57 -3.99
CA VAL A 14 -3.32 -14.14 -3.67
C VAL A 14 -2.59 -13.35 -4.77
N THR A 15 -1.46 -13.83 -5.27
CA THR A 15 -0.71 -13.17 -6.35
C THR A 15 -1.54 -13.05 -7.63
N ILE A 16 -2.16 -14.14 -8.08
CA ILE A 16 -3.00 -14.14 -9.29
C ILE A 16 -4.20 -13.20 -9.11
N PHE A 17 -4.83 -13.24 -7.93
CA PHE A 17 -5.94 -12.35 -7.60
C PHE A 17 -5.53 -10.88 -7.65
N LEU A 18 -4.38 -10.52 -7.07
CA LEU A 18 -3.86 -9.15 -7.10
C LEU A 18 -3.56 -8.68 -8.52
N LEU A 19 -2.91 -9.52 -9.33
CA LEU A 19 -2.67 -9.22 -10.74
C LEU A 19 -3.98 -8.99 -11.49
N TYR A 20 -4.98 -9.85 -11.28
CA TYR A 20 -6.30 -9.69 -11.88
C TYR A 20 -6.97 -8.38 -11.45
N ALA A 21 -6.94 -8.06 -10.15
CA ALA A 21 -7.52 -6.82 -9.62
C ALA A 21 -6.86 -5.58 -10.23
N ILE A 22 -5.53 -5.53 -10.28
CA ILE A 22 -4.78 -4.42 -10.89
C ILE A 22 -5.12 -4.27 -12.38
N LEU A 23 -5.21 -5.38 -13.12
CA LEU A 23 -5.50 -5.33 -14.56
C LEU A 23 -6.98 -5.03 -14.88
N THR A 24 -7.90 -5.46 -14.01
CA THR A 24 -9.35 -5.30 -14.21
C THR A 24 -9.84 -3.92 -13.76
N SER A 25 -9.36 -3.46 -12.61
CA SER A 25 -9.73 -2.17 -12.03
C SER A 25 -8.47 -1.35 -11.67
N PRO A 26 -7.70 -0.91 -12.67
CA PRO A 26 -6.48 -0.13 -12.43
C PRO A 26 -6.76 1.21 -11.76
N SER A 27 -7.93 1.81 -11.98
CA SER A 27 -8.38 3.02 -11.29
C SER A 27 -8.46 2.80 -9.79
N ASP A 28 -9.15 1.75 -9.36
CA ASP A 28 -9.39 1.48 -7.95
C ASP A 28 -8.08 1.19 -7.21
N ALA A 29 -7.17 0.45 -7.86
CA ALA A 29 -5.83 0.20 -7.34
C ALA A 29 -5.00 1.48 -7.22
N ALA A 30 -5.06 2.37 -8.22
CA ALA A 30 -4.38 3.66 -8.21
C ALA A 30 -4.93 4.59 -7.13
N ASP A 31 -6.26 4.62 -6.94
CA ASP A 31 -6.92 5.43 -5.92
C ASP A 31 -6.55 4.95 -4.51
N MET A 32 -6.49 3.63 -4.28
CA MET A 32 -6.05 3.07 -3.00
C MET A 32 -4.59 3.43 -2.68
N VAL A 33 -3.69 3.27 -3.65
CA VAL A 33 -2.27 3.61 -3.47
C VAL A 33 -2.08 5.12 -3.30
N GLY A 34 -2.82 5.94 -4.06
CA GLY A 34 -2.83 7.39 -3.96
C GLY A 34 -3.27 7.84 -2.57
N THR A 35 -4.38 7.28 -2.07
CA THR A 35 -4.88 7.56 -0.71
C THR A 35 -3.85 7.20 0.35
N ALA A 36 -3.22 6.02 0.24
CA ALA A 36 -2.19 5.60 1.17
C ALA A 36 -0.96 6.54 1.16
N TRP A 37 -0.54 6.96 -0.04
CA TRP A 37 0.56 7.90 -0.19
C TRP A 37 0.23 9.27 0.38
N GLU A 38 -0.98 9.78 0.16
CA GLU A 38 -1.44 11.06 0.68
C GLU A 38 -1.43 11.06 2.22
N ILE A 39 -1.90 9.99 2.86
CA ILE A 39 -1.85 9.85 4.32
C ILE A 39 -0.41 9.93 4.84
N LEU A 40 0.52 9.23 4.17
CA LEU A 40 1.94 9.25 4.55
C LEU A 40 2.56 10.63 4.35
N ALA A 41 2.33 11.26 3.19
CA ALA A 41 2.85 12.58 2.86
C ALA A 41 2.33 13.64 3.85
N ASN A 42 1.03 13.64 4.13
CA ASN A 42 0.40 14.52 5.11
C ASN A 42 0.98 14.30 6.51
N GLY A 43 1.21 13.03 6.89
CA GLY A 43 1.86 12.69 8.16
C GLY A 43 3.26 13.29 8.28
N VAL A 44 4.08 13.14 7.23
CA VAL A 44 5.45 13.70 7.19
C VAL A 44 5.43 15.22 7.20
N GLU A 45 4.55 15.87 6.42
CA GLU A 45 4.41 17.33 6.39
C GLU A 45 4.00 17.89 7.75
N ASN A 46 3.09 17.20 8.45
CA ASN A 46 2.65 17.61 9.79
C ASN A 46 3.79 17.51 10.81
N ILE A 47 4.65 16.50 10.69
CA ILE A 47 5.85 16.37 11.52
C ILE A 47 6.81 17.53 11.22
N GLY A 48 7.07 17.82 9.95
CA GLY A 48 7.92 18.96 9.54
C GLY A 48 7.41 20.29 10.12
N ARG A 49 6.12 20.58 9.92
CA ARG A 49 5.45 21.78 10.47
C ARG A 49 5.56 21.88 11.99
N PHE A 50 5.47 20.76 12.70
CA PHE A 50 5.66 20.72 14.14
C PHE A 50 7.07 21.15 14.55
N PHE A 51 8.11 20.61 13.91
CA PHE A 51 9.49 20.99 14.20
C PHE A 51 9.81 22.43 13.79
N ASP A 52 9.31 22.89 12.64
CA ASP A 52 9.44 24.29 12.22
C ASP A 52 8.86 25.23 13.28
N SER A 53 7.69 24.88 13.84
CA SER A 53 7.05 25.65 14.92
C SER A 53 7.83 25.64 16.24
N LEU A 54 8.64 24.61 16.49
CA LEU A 54 9.52 24.54 17.67
C LEU A 54 10.79 25.38 17.49
N ILE A 55 11.36 25.41 16.29
CA ILE A 55 12.60 26.13 15.99
C ILE A 55 12.33 27.63 15.75
N SER A 56 11.17 27.97 15.19
CA SER A 56 10.75 29.37 14.97
C SER A 56 10.32 30.10 16.25
N ARG A 57 10.51 29.49 17.42
CA ARG A 57 10.20 30.02 18.75
C ARG A 57 11.48 30.35 19.50
#